data_AF-A0A2P8H4V9-F1
#
_entry.id   AF-A0A2P8H4V9-F1
#
_cell.length_a   1.000
_cell.length_b   1.000
_cell.length_c   1.000
_cell.angle_alpha   90.00
_cell.angle_beta   90.00
_cell.angle_gamma   90.00
#
_symmetry.space_group_name_H-M   'P 1'
#
loop_
_entity.id
_entity.type
_entity.pdbx_description
1 polymer ?
#
loop_
_entity_poly.entity_id
_entity_poly.type
_entity_poly.pdbx_seq_one_letter_code
_entity_poly.pdbx_strand_id
1 'polypeptide(L)'
;MKRITWDQFFMAQSHLLALRSTCTRLSVGATIVRDRRIMAGGYNGSISGGDHCIDKGCYVVDGHCVRTIHAEMNALLQCAKYGISVGGADMYVSHFPCLPCTKSIIQAGISRLYYAADYKNHAYAIELLEQAGVEVVQVPFDERKIDFLSVEKTALYMELLEKLREKGGSDEELAYYNERVKQLFGEVGV
;
A
#
# COMPACT_ATOMS: atom_id res chain seq x y z
N MET A 1 -2.40 9.09 -22.92
CA MET A 1 -2.36 8.26 -21.69
C MET A 1 -0.96 7.70 -21.50
N LYS A 2 -0.25 8.08 -20.43
CA LYS A 2 1.08 7.55 -20.12
C LYS A 2 0.92 6.25 -19.31
N ARG A 3 1.47 5.14 -19.79
CA ARG A 3 1.42 3.84 -19.11
C ARG A 3 2.16 3.92 -17.76
N ILE A 4 1.56 3.39 -16.70
CA ILE A 4 2.22 3.28 -15.39
C ILE A 4 3.38 2.29 -15.44
N THR A 5 4.39 2.47 -14.59
CA THR A 5 5.50 1.52 -14.47
C THR A 5 5.02 0.22 -13.85
N TRP A 6 5.81 -0.84 -13.98
CA TRP A 6 5.50 -2.12 -13.34
C TRP A 6 5.43 -1.99 -11.81
N ASP A 7 6.38 -1.28 -11.22
CA ASP A 7 6.42 -1.13 -9.75
C ASP A 7 5.19 -0.37 -9.24
N GLN A 8 4.76 0.69 -9.93
CA GLN A 8 3.53 1.40 -9.59
C GLN A 8 2.29 0.54 -9.82
N PHE A 9 2.26 -0.31 -10.85
CA PHE A 9 1.17 -1.26 -11.07
C PHE A 9 1.06 -2.27 -9.92
N PHE A 10 2.16 -2.92 -9.53
CA PHE A 10 2.13 -3.91 -8.44
C PHE A 10 1.95 -3.26 -7.06
N MET A 11 2.43 -2.04 -6.87
CA MET A 11 2.15 -1.28 -5.65
C MET A 11 0.67 -0.89 -5.58
N ALA A 12 0.06 -0.43 -6.69
CA ALA A 12 -1.37 -0.17 -6.76
C ALA A 12 -2.21 -1.41 -6.42
N GLN A 13 -1.81 -2.59 -6.89
CA GLN A 13 -2.48 -3.84 -6.52
C GLN A 13 -2.40 -4.11 -5.02
N SER A 14 -1.25 -3.84 -4.40
CA SER A 14 -1.07 -4.01 -2.96
C SER A 14 -1.93 -3.02 -2.15
N HIS A 15 -2.05 -1.77 -2.60
CA HIS A 15 -2.97 -0.80 -1.98
C HIS A 15 -4.45 -1.17 -2.21
N LEU A 16 -4.82 -1.68 -3.39
CA LEU A 16 -6.16 -2.19 -3.67
C LEU A 16 -6.54 -3.35 -2.74
N LEU A 17 -5.61 -4.29 -2.51
CA LEU A 17 -5.80 -5.37 -1.54
C LEU A 17 -5.98 -4.83 -0.12
N ALA A 18 -5.21 -3.80 0.26
CA ALA A 18 -5.31 -3.18 1.58
C ALA A 18 -6.71 -2.62 1.89
N LEU A 19 -7.50 -2.23 0.87
CA LEU A 19 -8.88 -1.78 1.03
C LEU A 19 -9.82 -2.87 1.58
N ARG A 20 -9.41 -4.15 1.54
CA ARG A 20 -10.14 -5.26 2.15
C ARG A 20 -9.70 -5.56 3.58
N SER A 21 -8.71 -4.84 4.11
CA SER A 21 -8.28 -5.01 5.50
C SER A 21 -9.44 -4.81 6.46
N THR A 22 -9.43 -5.60 7.52
CA THR A 22 -10.41 -5.50 8.59
C THR A 22 -9.78 -5.00 9.89
N CYS A 23 -8.52 -4.56 9.86
CA CYS A 23 -7.85 -3.98 11.01
C CYS A 23 -8.03 -2.45 11.04
N THR A 24 -8.52 -1.91 12.13
CA THR A 24 -8.72 -0.46 12.28
C THR A 24 -7.45 0.31 12.65
N ARG A 25 -6.34 -0.39 12.92
CA ARG A 25 -5.05 0.24 13.30
C ARG A 25 -4.15 0.54 12.10
N LEU A 26 -4.17 -0.33 11.09
CA LEU A 26 -3.37 -0.19 9.88
C LEU A 26 -3.95 -1.11 8.81
N SER A 27 -4.20 -0.58 7.61
CA SER A 27 -4.61 -1.36 6.44
C SER A 27 -3.39 -1.67 5.60
N VAL A 28 -3.04 -2.95 5.51
CA VAL A 28 -1.88 -3.43 4.77
C VAL A 28 -2.35 -4.39 3.69
N GLY A 29 -1.81 -4.25 2.50
CA GLY A 29 -1.89 -5.24 1.44
C GLY A 29 -0.51 -5.60 0.89
N ALA A 30 -0.40 -6.81 0.35
CA ALA A 30 0.82 -7.37 -0.20
C ALA A 30 0.51 -8.19 -1.47
N THR A 31 1.40 -8.11 -2.46
CA THR A 31 1.30 -8.85 -3.73
C THR A 31 2.61 -9.58 -3.99
N ILE A 32 2.54 -10.88 -4.31
CA ILE A 32 3.70 -11.67 -4.75
C ILE A 32 3.68 -11.75 -6.28
N VAL A 33 4.83 -11.49 -6.90
CA VAL A 33 4.99 -11.37 -8.35
C VAL A 33 6.18 -12.20 -8.81
N ARG A 34 6.04 -12.89 -9.96
CA ARG A 34 7.17 -13.50 -10.67
C ARG A 34 7.01 -13.25 -12.17
N ASP A 35 8.09 -12.88 -12.85
CA ASP A 35 8.08 -12.61 -14.30
C ASP A 35 6.98 -11.63 -14.73
N ARG A 36 6.75 -10.59 -13.90
CA ARG A 36 5.69 -9.59 -14.06
C ARG A 36 4.27 -10.16 -14.07
N ARG A 37 4.06 -11.33 -13.46
CA ARG A 37 2.77 -11.98 -13.26
C ARG A 37 2.48 -12.08 -11.78
N ILE A 38 1.25 -11.73 -11.41
CA ILE A 38 0.77 -11.83 -10.02
C ILE A 38 0.56 -13.31 -9.69
N MET A 39 1.14 -13.73 -8.57
CA MET A 39 1.07 -15.12 -8.08
C MET A 39 0.06 -15.26 -6.94
N ALA A 40 0.10 -14.32 -6.00
CA ALA A 40 -0.76 -14.29 -4.82
C ALA A 40 -0.91 -12.87 -4.28
N GLY A 41 -1.93 -12.66 -3.45
CA GLY A 41 -2.18 -11.40 -2.77
C GLY A 41 -2.67 -11.65 -1.36
N GLY A 42 -2.39 -10.70 -0.47
CA GLY A 42 -2.85 -10.75 0.90
C GLY A 42 -3.20 -9.36 1.41
N TYR A 43 -4.07 -9.32 2.41
CA TYR A 43 -4.31 -8.14 3.23
C TYR A 43 -4.35 -8.58 4.69
N ASN A 44 -4.09 -7.66 5.62
CA ASN A 44 -4.16 -8.03 7.02
C ASN A 44 -5.61 -8.20 7.48
N GLY A 45 -5.92 -9.38 8.03
CA GLY A 45 -7.27 -9.79 8.33
C GLY A 45 -7.30 -10.97 9.28
N SER A 46 -8.44 -11.21 9.90
CA SER A 46 -8.61 -12.36 10.80
C SER A 46 -8.58 -13.67 10.01
N ILE A 47 -8.39 -14.80 10.71
CA ILE A 47 -8.52 -16.12 10.10
C ILE A 47 -9.89 -16.28 9.43
N SER A 48 -9.98 -17.10 8.39
CA SER A 48 -11.25 -17.40 7.74
C SER A 48 -12.27 -17.95 8.76
N GLY A 49 -13.44 -17.31 8.83
CA GLY A 49 -14.51 -17.68 9.76
C GLY A 49 -14.33 -17.15 11.19
N GLY A 50 -13.26 -16.41 11.49
CA GLY A 50 -13.05 -15.76 12.78
C GLY A 50 -13.66 -14.36 12.86
N ASP A 51 -13.74 -13.82 14.08
CA ASP A 51 -14.15 -12.44 14.35
C ASP A 51 -13.17 -11.42 13.74
N HIS A 52 -13.69 -10.40 13.04
CA HIS A 52 -12.88 -9.31 12.51
C HIS A 52 -12.69 -8.14 13.49
N CYS A 53 -11.62 -7.35 13.33
CA CYS A 53 -11.40 -6.18 14.21
C CYS A 53 -12.47 -5.11 14.01
N ILE A 54 -13.03 -4.97 12.80
CA ILE A 54 -14.16 -4.05 12.53
C ILE A 54 -15.42 -4.41 13.33
N ASP A 55 -15.58 -5.69 13.71
CA ASP A 55 -16.77 -6.17 14.42
C ASP A 55 -16.56 -6.25 15.94
N LYS A 56 -15.36 -6.67 16.37
CA LYS A 56 -15.05 -6.95 17.79
C LYS A 56 -13.93 -6.10 18.38
N GLY A 57 -13.42 -5.13 17.63
CA GLY A 57 -12.22 -4.39 17.97
C GLY A 57 -10.94 -5.22 17.78
N CYS A 58 -9.81 -4.52 17.73
CA CYS A 58 -8.49 -5.15 17.71
C CYS A 58 -8.26 -5.94 19.00
N TYR A 59 -7.75 -7.17 18.87
CA TYR A 59 -7.23 -7.91 20.02
C TYR A 59 -5.75 -7.58 20.19
N VAL A 60 -5.42 -6.78 21.21
CA VAL A 60 -4.09 -6.18 21.37
C VAL A 60 -3.33 -6.86 22.49
N VAL A 61 -2.11 -7.30 22.20
CA VAL A 61 -1.13 -7.84 23.15
C VAL A 61 0.18 -7.10 22.92
N ASP A 62 0.79 -6.57 23.98
CA ASP A 62 2.04 -5.80 23.93
C ASP A 62 2.06 -4.66 22.90
N GLY A 63 0.91 -3.99 22.72
CA GLY A 63 0.76 -2.89 21.75
C GLY A 63 0.59 -3.32 20.30
N HIS A 64 0.58 -4.63 20.01
CA HIS A 64 0.37 -5.22 18.69
C HIS A 64 -0.99 -5.88 18.57
N CYS A 65 -1.68 -5.70 17.44
CA CYS A 65 -2.92 -6.43 17.17
C CYS A 65 -2.58 -7.85 16.73
N VAL A 66 -2.95 -8.85 17.53
CA VAL A 66 -2.68 -10.27 17.27
C VAL A 66 -3.87 -11.01 16.65
N ARG A 67 -5.01 -10.33 16.46
CA ARG A 67 -6.20 -10.90 15.81
C ARG A 67 -5.95 -11.23 14.33
N THR A 68 -5.11 -10.43 13.68
CA THR A 68 -4.94 -10.45 12.23
C THR A 68 -3.70 -11.23 11.83
N ILE A 69 -3.84 -12.09 10.82
CA ILE A 69 -2.73 -12.50 9.99
C ILE A 69 -2.33 -11.29 9.14
N HIS A 70 -1.04 -11.00 9.05
CA HIS A 70 -0.50 -9.89 8.27
C HIS A 70 -0.63 -10.12 6.77
N ALA A 71 -0.55 -9.05 5.97
CA ALA A 71 -0.78 -9.12 4.53
C ALA A 71 0.26 -9.98 3.82
N GLU A 72 1.53 -9.81 4.18
CA GLU A 72 2.69 -10.55 3.69
C GLU A 72 2.52 -12.05 3.96
N MET A 73 2.10 -12.38 5.18
CA MET A 73 1.82 -13.76 5.58
C MET A 73 0.63 -14.34 4.84
N ASN A 74 -0.47 -13.60 4.67
CA ASN A 74 -1.61 -14.07 3.89
C ASN A 74 -1.23 -14.35 2.43
N ALA A 75 -0.38 -13.54 1.81
CA ALA A 75 0.12 -13.78 0.47
C ALA A 75 0.98 -15.07 0.40
N LEU A 76 1.91 -15.26 1.37
CA LEU A 76 2.72 -16.48 1.46
C LEU A 76 1.87 -17.73 1.76
N LEU A 77 0.89 -17.63 2.65
CA LEU A 77 -0.03 -18.71 3.00
C LEU A 77 -0.93 -19.10 1.83
N GLN A 78 -1.35 -18.14 0.99
CA GLN A 78 -2.04 -18.45 -0.25
C GLN A 78 -1.16 -19.32 -1.16
N CYS A 79 0.10 -18.94 -1.36
CA CYS A 79 1.03 -19.75 -2.15
C CYS A 79 1.22 -21.15 -1.56
N ALA A 80 1.42 -21.26 -0.25
CA ALA A 80 1.56 -22.55 0.44
C ALA A 80 0.30 -23.42 0.28
N LYS A 81 -0.89 -22.84 0.45
CA LYS A 81 -2.18 -23.53 0.33
C LYS A 81 -2.39 -24.12 -1.07
N TYR A 82 -1.92 -23.45 -2.11
CA TYR A 82 -2.11 -23.85 -3.50
C TYR A 82 -0.87 -24.50 -4.14
N GLY A 83 0.19 -24.76 -3.37
CA GLY A 83 1.40 -25.41 -3.89
C GLY A 83 2.20 -24.55 -4.87
N ILE A 84 2.14 -23.22 -4.74
CA ILE A 84 2.85 -22.28 -5.61
C ILE A 84 4.20 -21.96 -4.98
N SER A 85 5.30 -22.33 -5.64
CA SER A 85 6.64 -21.95 -5.20
C SER A 85 6.84 -20.44 -5.31
N VAL A 86 7.40 -19.81 -4.27
CA VAL A 86 7.73 -18.38 -4.21
C VAL A 86 9.23 -18.09 -4.28
N GLY A 87 10.08 -19.13 -4.38
CA GLY A 87 11.54 -18.94 -4.52
C GLY A 87 11.90 -18.10 -5.74
N GLY A 88 12.70 -17.05 -5.56
CA GLY A 88 13.04 -16.13 -6.65
C GLY A 88 11.96 -15.09 -7.00
N ALA A 89 10.84 -15.05 -6.29
CA ALA A 89 9.77 -14.08 -6.55
C ALA A 89 10.02 -12.74 -5.87
N ASP A 90 9.24 -11.73 -6.27
CA ASP A 90 9.22 -10.40 -5.68
C ASP A 90 7.98 -10.25 -4.80
N MET A 91 8.07 -9.44 -3.75
CA MET A 91 6.93 -9.03 -2.93
C MET A 91 6.80 -7.52 -2.91
N TYR A 92 5.60 -7.02 -3.19
CA TYR A 92 5.19 -5.62 -3.02
C TYR A 92 4.31 -5.52 -1.79
N VAL A 93 4.57 -4.56 -0.90
CA VAL A 93 3.80 -4.36 0.34
C VAL A 93 3.51 -2.88 0.54
N SER A 94 2.29 -2.54 0.92
CA SER A 94 1.93 -1.12 1.20
C SER A 94 2.75 -0.48 2.34
N HIS A 95 3.27 -1.28 3.28
CA HIS A 95 4.02 -0.81 4.44
C HIS A 95 5.22 -1.73 4.69
N PHE A 96 6.30 -1.20 5.27
CA PHE A 96 7.47 -1.99 5.63
C PHE A 96 7.07 -3.17 6.55
N PRO A 97 7.54 -4.40 6.27
CA PRO A 97 7.10 -5.58 7.01
C PRO A 97 7.62 -5.60 8.46
N CYS A 98 6.81 -6.15 9.36
CA CYS A 98 7.27 -6.40 10.73
C CYS A 98 8.33 -7.51 10.78
N LEU A 99 9.12 -7.56 11.86
CA LEU A 99 10.20 -8.54 12.01
C LEU A 99 9.78 -10.01 11.75
N PRO A 100 8.65 -10.51 12.28
CA PRO A 100 8.16 -11.85 11.91
C PRO A 100 7.90 -12.03 10.41
N CYS A 101 7.23 -11.07 9.75
CA CYS A 101 6.96 -11.14 8.31
C CYS A 101 8.27 -11.09 7.51
N THR A 102 9.22 -10.23 7.89
CA THR A 102 10.55 -10.17 7.28
C THR A 102 11.27 -11.51 7.31
N LYS A 103 11.30 -12.18 8.48
CA LYS A 103 11.90 -13.51 8.61
C LYS A 103 11.21 -14.53 7.70
N SER A 104 9.89 -14.49 7.61
CA SER A 104 9.12 -15.38 6.73
C SER A 104 9.36 -15.09 5.25
N ILE A 105 9.45 -13.83 4.84
CA ILE A 105 9.77 -13.39 3.47
C ILE A 105 11.14 -13.95 3.05
N ILE A 106 12.15 -13.77 3.89
CA ILE A 106 13.51 -14.29 3.67
C ILE A 106 13.48 -15.82 3.54
N GLN A 107 12.89 -16.50 4.52
CA GLN A 107 12.93 -17.97 4.58
C GLN A 107 12.10 -18.63 3.46
N ALA A 108 11.07 -17.94 2.95
CA ALA A 108 10.29 -18.39 1.81
C ALA A 108 11.05 -18.29 0.48
N GLY A 109 12.16 -17.54 0.44
CA GLY A 109 12.98 -17.35 -0.75
C GLY A 109 12.53 -16.21 -1.66
N ILE A 110 11.83 -15.20 -1.14
CA ILE A 110 11.59 -13.94 -1.86
C ILE A 110 12.93 -13.26 -2.11
N SER A 111 13.19 -12.83 -3.35
CA SER A 111 14.47 -12.21 -3.73
C SER A 111 14.45 -10.69 -3.59
N ARG A 112 13.28 -10.06 -3.79
CA ARG A 112 13.16 -8.60 -3.77
C ARG A 112 11.90 -8.17 -3.05
N LEU A 113 12.04 -7.18 -2.18
CA LEU A 113 10.99 -6.60 -1.37
C LEU A 113 10.81 -5.12 -1.74
N TYR A 114 9.65 -4.80 -2.28
CA TYR A 114 9.22 -3.45 -2.59
C TYR A 114 8.21 -2.98 -1.55
N TYR A 115 8.38 -1.80 -0.96
CA TYR A 115 7.44 -1.28 0.03
C TYR A 115 7.07 0.20 -0.19
N ALA A 116 5.84 0.61 0.13
CA ALA A 116 5.40 1.98 -0.14
C ALA A 116 5.75 2.97 0.98
N ALA A 117 5.43 2.62 2.23
CA ALA A 117 5.58 3.50 3.38
C ALA A 117 6.37 2.83 4.51
N ASP A 118 7.16 3.61 5.23
CA ASP A 118 7.76 3.16 6.49
C ASP A 118 6.70 2.87 7.53
N TYR A 119 6.94 1.85 8.35
CA TYR A 119 6.07 1.51 9.47
C TYR A 119 6.88 0.93 10.63
N LYS A 120 7.38 1.82 11.51
CA LYS A 120 8.16 1.45 12.70
C LYS A 120 9.23 0.39 12.37
N ASN A 121 10.00 0.63 11.31
CA ASN A 121 10.92 -0.35 10.73
C ASN A 121 11.88 -0.84 11.81
N HIS A 122 11.86 -2.15 12.07
CA HIS A 122 12.67 -2.76 13.12
C HIS A 122 14.12 -2.89 12.62
N ALA A 123 15.10 -2.34 13.35
CA ALA A 123 16.51 -2.36 12.95
C ALA A 123 17.01 -3.77 12.59
N TYR A 124 16.70 -4.76 13.43
CA TYR A 124 17.06 -6.16 13.15
C TYR A 124 16.37 -6.75 11.90
N ALA A 125 15.20 -6.25 11.49
CA ALA A 125 14.57 -6.71 10.25
C ALA A 125 15.36 -6.23 9.02
N ILE A 126 15.86 -4.99 9.06
CA ILE A 126 16.72 -4.42 8.02
C ILE A 126 18.03 -5.21 7.93
N GLU A 127 18.68 -5.45 9.07
CA GLU A 127 19.91 -6.25 9.15
C GLU A 127 19.72 -7.66 8.55
N LEU A 128 18.60 -8.33 8.86
CA LEU A 128 18.31 -9.66 8.31
C LEU A 128 18.09 -9.66 6.79
N LEU A 129 17.44 -8.62 6.25
CA LEU A 129 17.25 -8.48 4.79
C LEU A 129 18.59 -8.31 4.09
N GLU A 130 19.48 -7.48 4.65
CA GLU A 130 20.84 -7.27 4.14
C GLU A 130 21.67 -8.57 4.20
N GLN A 131 21.66 -9.26 5.35
CA GLN A 131 22.37 -10.53 5.54
C GLN A 131 21.90 -11.63 4.58
N ALA A 132 20.59 -11.66 4.29
CA ALA A 132 20.00 -12.62 3.37
C ALA A 132 20.18 -12.25 1.89
N GLY A 133 20.70 -11.04 1.59
CA GLY A 133 20.84 -10.55 0.21
C GLY A 133 19.50 -10.29 -0.48
N VAL A 134 18.45 -9.96 0.27
CA VAL A 134 17.16 -9.55 -0.30
C VAL A 134 17.25 -8.08 -0.73
N GLU A 135 16.99 -7.78 -2.00
CA GLU A 135 16.95 -6.39 -2.48
C GLU A 135 15.73 -5.68 -1.87
N VAL A 136 15.93 -4.52 -1.24
CA VAL A 136 14.85 -3.75 -0.62
C VAL A 136 14.74 -2.40 -1.31
N VAL A 137 13.56 -2.09 -1.85
CA VAL A 137 13.31 -0.86 -2.60
C VAL A 137 12.05 -0.18 -2.07
N GLN A 138 12.17 1.10 -1.70
CA GLN A 138 10.99 1.90 -1.39
C GLN A 138 10.36 2.42 -2.68
N VAL A 139 9.07 2.13 -2.88
CA VAL A 139 8.27 2.57 -4.04
C VAL A 139 7.04 3.29 -3.50
N PRO A 140 7.12 4.60 -3.21
CA PRO A 140 5.98 5.37 -2.74
C PRO A 140 4.80 5.24 -3.71
N PHE A 141 3.60 5.07 -3.17
CA PHE A 141 2.41 4.90 -3.98
C PHE A 141 1.88 6.25 -4.45
N ASP A 142 1.78 6.43 -5.77
CA ASP A 142 1.20 7.64 -6.36
C ASP A 142 -0.25 7.36 -6.79
N GLU A 143 -1.21 7.71 -5.94
CA GLU A 143 -2.65 7.51 -6.16
C GLU A 143 -3.15 8.12 -7.48
N ARG A 144 -2.53 9.23 -7.92
CA ARG A 144 -2.91 9.91 -9.18
C ARG A 144 -2.69 9.02 -10.41
N LYS A 145 -1.82 8.02 -10.31
CA LYS A 145 -1.57 7.05 -11.40
C LYS A 145 -2.73 6.11 -11.65
N ILE A 146 -3.64 5.97 -10.68
CA ILE A 146 -4.85 5.13 -10.80
C ILE A 146 -6.15 5.95 -10.73
N ASP A 147 -6.05 7.27 -10.58
CA ASP A 147 -7.19 8.17 -10.72
C ASP A 147 -7.47 8.45 -12.20
N PHE A 148 -8.40 7.66 -12.76
CA PHE A 148 -8.81 7.74 -14.16
C PHE A 148 -9.45 9.08 -14.55
N LEU A 149 -9.88 9.89 -13.57
CA LEU A 149 -10.47 11.22 -13.79
C LEU A 149 -9.59 12.34 -13.24
N SER A 150 -8.30 12.08 -12.97
CA SER A 150 -7.40 13.07 -12.35
C SER A 150 -7.31 14.37 -13.16
N VAL A 151 -7.26 14.28 -14.49
CA VAL A 151 -7.20 15.44 -15.39
C VAL A 151 -8.54 16.19 -15.38
N GLU A 152 -9.65 15.47 -15.50
CA GLU A 152 -11.00 16.04 -15.53
C GLU A 152 -11.37 16.71 -14.20
N LYS A 153 -11.02 16.09 -13.06
CA LYS A 153 -11.19 16.67 -11.72
C LYS A 153 -10.41 17.97 -11.57
N THR A 154 -9.16 17.96 -12.04
CA THR A 154 -8.29 19.14 -12.01
C THR A 154 -8.85 20.26 -12.88
N ALA A 155 -9.29 19.94 -14.10
CA ALA A 155 -9.88 20.92 -15.01
C ALA A 155 -11.17 21.54 -14.43
N LEU A 156 -12.08 20.70 -13.90
CA LEU A 156 -13.30 21.15 -13.26
C LEU A 156 -13.01 22.08 -12.07
N TYR A 157 -12.00 21.74 -11.28
CA TYR A 157 -11.61 22.56 -10.13
C TYR A 157 -11.05 23.93 -10.56
N MET A 158 -10.18 23.97 -11.58
CA MET A 158 -9.64 25.23 -12.08
C MET A 158 -10.76 26.14 -12.61
N GLU A 159 -11.75 25.58 -13.31
CA GLU A 159 -12.94 26.31 -13.76
C GLU A 159 -13.75 26.88 -12.58
N LEU A 160 -13.91 26.12 -11.49
CA LEU A 160 -14.62 26.57 -10.30
C LEU A 160 -13.91 27.74 -9.60
N LEU A 161 -12.59 27.70 -9.50
CA LEU A 161 -11.82 28.82 -8.94
C LEU A 161 -11.90 30.08 -9.77
N GLU A 162 -11.85 29.95 -11.09
CA GLU A 162 -11.96 31.09 -12.00
C GLU A 162 -13.32 31.76 -11.83
N LYS A 163 -14.41 30.98 -11.80
CA LYS A 163 -15.76 31.49 -11.52
C LYS A 163 -15.89 32.13 -10.14
N LEU A 164 -15.20 31.60 -9.12
CA LEU A 164 -15.21 32.20 -7.78
C LEU A 164 -14.50 33.56 -7.78
N ARG A 165 -13.38 33.67 -8.49
CA ARG A 165 -12.66 34.94 -8.67
C ARG A 165 -13.52 35.98 -9.39
N GLU A 166 -14.20 35.60 -10.47
CA GLU A 166 -15.10 36.49 -11.22
C GLU A 166 -16.26 37.02 -10.36
N LYS A 167 -16.72 36.24 -9.38
CA LYS A 167 -17.78 36.65 -8.44
C LYS A 167 -17.27 37.46 -7.25
N GLY A 168 -15.99 37.86 -7.24
CA GLY A 168 -15.40 38.68 -6.18
C GLY A 168 -14.88 37.89 -4.98
N GLY A 169 -14.59 36.59 -5.15
CA GLY A 169 -13.92 35.80 -4.12
C GLY A 169 -12.57 36.41 -3.75
N SER A 170 -12.26 36.46 -2.45
CA SER A 170 -11.01 37.02 -1.95
C SER A 170 -9.81 36.14 -2.28
N ASP A 171 -8.62 36.73 -2.38
CA ASP A 171 -7.37 35.98 -2.59
C ASP A 171 -7.12 34.95 -1.48
N GLU A 172 -7.52 35.26 -0.25
CA GLU A 172 -7.42 34.35 0.90
C GLU A 172 -8.32 33.12 0.75
N GLU A 173 -9.55 33.33 0.27
CA GLU A 173 -10.50 32.25 -0.01
C GLU A 173 -10.02 31.35 -1.17
N LEU A 174 -9.52 31.95 -2.25
CA LEU A 174 -8.96 31.22 -3.39
C LEU A 174 -7.72 30.41 -3.00
N ALA A 175 -6.84 30.97 -2.17
CA ALA A 175 -5.66 30.28 -1.65
C ALA A 175 -6.05 29.07 -0.79
N TYR A 176 -7.08 29.21 0.05
CA TYR A 176 -7.60 28.12 0.88
C TYR A 176 -8.09 26.93 0.04
N TYR A 177 -8.90 27.17 -0.99
CA TYR A 177 -9.36 26.09 -1.87
C TYR A 177 -8.21 25.45 -2.67
N ASN A 178 -7.24 26.25 -3.11
CA ASN A 178 -6.04 25.76 -3.80
C ASN A 178 -5.23 24.80 -2.96
N GLU A 179 -5.00 25.16 -1.70
CA GLU A 179 -4.28 24.31 -0.78
C GLU A 179 -5.06 23.01 -0.51
N ARG A 180 -6.38 23.10 -0.29
CA ARG A 180 -7.23 21.90 -0.13
C ARG A 180 -7.22 20.99 -1.35
N VAL A 181 -7.21 21.54 -2.56
CA VAL A 181 -7.12 20.70 -3.76
C VAL A 181 -5.77 20.06 -3.92
N LYS A 182 -4.68 20.78 -3.66
CA LYS A 182 -3.34 20.17 -3.65
C LYS A 182 -3.25 19.02 -2.65
N GLN A 183 -3.90 19.15 -1.50
CA GLN A 183 -3.91 18.10 -0.47
C GLN A 183 -4.76 16.88 -0.88
N LEU A 184 -5.91 17.08 -1.52
CA LEU A 184 -6.85 15.99 -1.86
C LEU A 184 -6.56 15.32 -3.21
N PHE A 185 -6.04 16.08 -4.18
CA PHE A 185 -5.83 15.65 -5.56
C PHE A 185 -4.33 15.59 -5.94
N GLY A 186 -3.44 16.05 -5.05
CA GLY A 186 -1.99 16.14 -5.26
C GLY A 186 -1.56 17.42 -6.00
N GLU A 187 -0.25 17.60 -6.19
CA GLU A 187 0.25 18.73 -7.00
C GLU A 187 -0.30 18.67 -8.42
N VAL A 188 -1.06 19.71 -8.76
CA VAL A 188 -1.58 19.98 -10.09
C VAL A 188 -0.43 20.52 -10.93
N GLY A 189 0.17 19.68 -11.76
CA GLY A 189 1.08 20.14 -12.80
C GLY A 189 0.30 20.93 -13.84
N VAL A 190 0.70 22.19 -14.05
CA VAL A 190 0.42 22.93 -15.29
C VAL A 190 1.29 22.37 -16.40
#